data_AF-A0A6L9S7H0-F1
#
_entry.id   AF-A0A6L9S7H0-F1
#
_cell.length_a   1.000
_cell.length_b   1.000
_cell.length_c   1.000
_cell.angle_alpha   90.00
_cell.angle_beta   90.00
_cell.angle_gamma   90.00
#
_symmetry.space_group_name_H-M   'P 1'
#
loop_
_entity.id
_entity.type
_entity.pdbx_description
1 polymer ?
#
loop_
_entity_poly.entity_id
_entity_poly.type
_entity_poly.pdbx_seq_one_letter_code
_entity_poly.pdbx_strand_id
1 'polypeptide(L)'
;MLAVPHLAGVLVAGWSWPAAPLAGAWLSGYLLSYYVFLAVKTRRPSRWHQQMVVYAAVATPLAAVVTVARPAVLWYAPLYALLLAINAWYAWRRHERALLNDLASVVQSCLMVFLVAAVARVDVAEVAGVFVACAVYFAGTAVYVKTMIRERGRRGYRYASAGYHLAALAAMSWYGPAMAGMFGLLLVRAAVLPGHGLTPKQVGLIELVLSAFLLVAIVFTFA
;
A
#
# COMPACT_ATOMS: atom_id res chain seq x y z
N MET A 1 0.46 -5.29 0.10
CA MET A 1 0.18 -3.84 0.09
C MET A 1 -0.87 -3.49 1.13
N LEU A 2 -2.08 -4.07 1.09
CA LEU A 2 -3.18 -3.65 1.97
C LEU A 2 -2.90 -3.80 3.48
N ALA A 3 -2.43 -4.97 3.94
CA ALA A 3 -2.26 -5.24 5.36
C ALA A 3 -0.93 -4.71 5.94
N VAL A 4 0.13 -4.69 5.12
CA VAL A 4 1.50 -4.48 5.60
C VAL A 4 1.72 -3.10 6.24
N PRO A 5 1.31 -1.96 5.67
CA PRO A 5 1.45 -0.66 6.32
C PRO A 5 0.66 -0.54 7.63
N HIS A 6 -0.53 -1.17 7.71
CA HIS A 6 -1.29 -1.23 8.95
C HIS A 6 -0.52 -2.02 10.02
N LEU A 7 -0.07 -3.23 9.69
CA LEU A 7 0.71 -4.07 10.60
C LEU A 7 2.03 -3.42 11.00
N ALA A 8 2.75 -2.80 10.07
CA ALA A 8 3.99 -2.08 10.34
C ALA A 8 3.75 -0.92 11.32
N GLY A 9 2.67 -0.16 11.13
CA GLY A 9 2.26 0.87 12.07
C GLY A 9 1.96 0.31 13.46
N VAL A 10 1.24 -0.82 13.55
CA VAL A 10 0.88 -1.44 14.85
C VAL A 10 2.11 -1.97 15.57
N LEU A 11 3.05 -2.56 14.83
CA LEU A 11 4.27 -3.15 15.39
C LEU A 11 5.21 -2.08 15.97
N VAL A 12 5.23 -0.87 15.39
CA VAL A 12 6.12 0.22 15.84
C VAL A 12 5.42 1.19 16.78
N ALA A 13 4.21 1.65 16.46
CA ALA A 13 3.45 2.58 17.31
C ALA A 13 2.77 1.89 18.50
N GLY A 14 2.79 0.56 18.56
CA GLY A 14 2.13 -0.23 19.59
C GLY A 14 0.65 -0.47 19.34
N TRP A 15 0.10 -1.45 20.06
CA TRP A 15 -1.30 -1.81 19.97
C TRP A 15 -2.20 -0.83 20.74
N SER A 16 -3.28 -0.40 20.10
CA SER A 16 -4.39 0.28 20.75
C SER A 16 -5.71 -0.35 20.30
N TRP A 17 -6.72 -0.38 21.17
CA TRP A 17 -7.99 -1.00 20.84
C TRP A 17 -8.66 -0.47 19.55
N PRO A 18 -8.56 0.83 19.17
CA PRO A 18 -9.15 1.31 17.91
C PRO A 18 -8.41 0.81 16.67
N ALA A 19 -7.22 0.21 16.79
CA ALA A 19 -6.51 -0.38 15.66
C ALA A 19 -7.28 -1.57 15.05
N ALA A 20 -8.04 -2.32 15.85
CA ALA A 20 -8.91 -3.41 15.39
C ALA A 20 -10.06 -2.92 14.48
N PRO A 21 -10.96 -2.02 14.93
CA PRO A 21 -11.99 -1.48 14.06
C PRO A 21 -11.41 -0.67 12.89
N LEU A 22 -10.24 -0.03 13.05
CA LEU A 22 -9.54 0.61 11.92
C LEU A 22 -9.13 -0.41 10.86
N ALA A 23 -8.58 -1.56 11.24
CA ALA A 23 -8.22 -2.63 10.29
C ALA A 23 -9.46 -3.15 9.56
N GLY A 24 -10.56 -3.36 10.29
CA GLY A 24 -11.83 -3.78 9.74
C GLY A 24 -12.39 -2.75 8.76
N ALA A 25 -12.45 -1.47 9.15
CA ALA A 25 -12.89 -0.36 8.31
C ALA A 25 -12.03 -0.24 7.04
N TRP A 26 -10.71 -0.41 7.17
CA TRP A 26 -9.76 -0.39 6.05
C TRP A 26 -10.02 -1.53 5.05
N LEU A 27 -10.17 -2.76 5.54
CA LEU A 27 -10.46 -3.91 4.69
C LEU A 27 -11.81 -3.79 3.98
N SER A 28 -12.87 -3.45 4.72
CA SER A 28 -14.21 -3.24 4.13
C SER A 28 -14.24 -2.03 3.20
N GLY A 29 -13.51 -0.96 3.53
CA GLY A 29 -13.39 0.25 2.71
C GLY A 29 -12.65 -0.01 1.40
N TYR A 30 -11.62 -0.86 1.43
CA TYR A 30 -10.95 -1.34 0.23
C TYR A 30 -11.91 -2.13 -0.67
N LEU A 31 -12.66 -3.09 -0.12
CA LEU A 31 -13.65 -3.86 -0.87
C LEU A 31 -14.77 -2.96 -1.43
N LEU A 32 -15.27 -2.01 -0.64
CA LEU A 32 -16.22 -0.99 -1.09
C LEU A 32 -15.66 -0.20 -2.27
N SER A 33 -14.42 0.30 -2.16
CA SER A 33 -13.79 1.08 -3.22
C SER A 33 -13.68 0.32 -4.54
N TYR A 34 -13.42 -1.00 -4.48
CA TYR A 34 -13.39 -1.86 -5.67
C TYR A 34 -14.73 -1.87 -6.42
N TYR A 35 -15.85 -2.08 -5.71
CA TYR A 35 -17.18 -2.09 -6.33
C TYR A 35 -17.62 -0.70 -6.78
N VAL A 36 -17.25 0.36 -6.05
CA VAL A 36 -17.47 1.75 -6.46
C VAL A 36 -16.75 2.02 -7.78
N PHE A 37 -15.46 1.67 -7.90
CA PHE A 37 -14.71 1.87 -9.13
C PHE A 37 -15.25 1.03 -10.29
N LEU A 38 -15.72 -0.18 -10.03
CA LEU A 38 -16.37 -1.02 -11.04
C LEU A 38 -17.70 -0.41 -11.53
N ALA A 39 -18.51 0.14 -10.62
CA ALA A 39 -19.73 0.87 -10.94
C ALA A 39 -19.42 2.13 -11.79
N VAL A 40 -18.42 2.92 -11.39
CA VAL A 40 -17.97 4.12 -12.12
C VAL A 40 -17.48 3.76 -13.53
N LYS A 41 -16.61 2.74 -13.64
CA LYS A 41 -16.05 2.25 -14.91
C LYS A 41 -17.13 1.75 -15.88
N THR A 42 -18.11 1.01 -15.35
CA THR A 42 -19.20 0.42 -16.14
C THR A 42 -20.37 1.37 -16.38
N ARG A 43 -20.43 2.50 -15.66
CA ARG A 43 -21.57 3.42 -15.60
C ARG A 43 -22.89 2.71 -15.26
N ARG A 44 -22.81 1.64 -14.47
CA ARG A 44 -23.94 0.78 -14.07
C ARG A 44 -23.93 0.57 -12.56
N PRO A 45 -24.23 1.61 -11.76
CA PRO A 45 -24.21 1.49 -10.29
C PRO A 45 -25.23 0.48 -9.77
N SER A 46 -26.38 0.33 -10.44
CA SER A 46 -27.43 -0.64 -10.08
C SER A 46 -26.92 -2.09 -10.04
N ARG A 47 -25.95 -2.45 -10.90
CA ARG A 47 -25.39 -3.81 -10.96
C ARG A 47 -24.60 -4.18 -9.71
N TRP A 48 -23.99 -3.20 -9.05
CA TRP A 48 -23.08 -3.40 -7.92
C TRP A 48 -23.61 -2.82 -6.61
N HIS A 49 -24.86 -2.34 -6.63
CA HIS A 49 -25.50 -1.65 -5.52
C HIS A 49 -25.51 -2.49 -4.25
N GLN A 50 -25.89 -3.77 -4.34
CA GLN A 50 -25.96 -4.66 -3.18
C GLN A 50 -24.58 -4.82 -2.52
N GLN A 51 -23.52 -5.01 -3.29
CA GLN A 51 -22.17 -5.14 -2.76
C GLN A 51 -21.70 -3.83 -2.13
N MET A 52 -21.96 -2.68 -2.78
CA MET A 52 -21.65 -1.37 -2.22
C MET A 52 -22.36 -1.15 -0.88
N VAL A 53 -23.65 -1.49 -0.77
CA VAL A 53 -24.40 -1.38 0.49
C VAL A 53 -23.83 -2.29 1.56
N VAL A 54 -23.54 -3.55 1.26
CA VAL A 54 -22.99 -4.51 2.23
C VAL A 54 -21.65 -4.01 2.79
N TYR A 55 -20.70 -3.63 1.93
CA TYR A 55 -19.40 -3.17 2.41
C TYR A 55 -19.48 -1.80 3.08
N ALA A 56 -20.38 -0.90 2.64
CA ALA A 56 -20.63 0.37 3.33
C ALA A 56 -21.25 0.16 4.72
N ALA A 57 -22.18 -0.79 4.86
CA ALA A 57 -22.82 -1.13 6.12
C ALA A 57 -21.83 -1.71 7.16
N VAL A 58 -20.74 -2.33 6.70
CA VAL A 58 -19.64 -2.78 7.59
C VAL A 58 -18.62 -1.65 7.82
N ALA A 59 -18.20 -0.95 6.77
CA ALA A 59 -17.15 0.07 6.87
C ALA A 59 -17.58 1.28 7.72
N THR A 60 -18.82 1.74 7.55
CA THR A 60 -19.33 2.96 8.20
C THR A 60 -19.35 2.84 9.73
N PRO A 61 -19.94 1.82 10.36
CA PRO A 61 -19.94 1.71 11.83
C PRO A 61 -18.53 1.54 12.39
N LEU A 62 -17.66 0.76 11.72
CA LEU A 62 -16.27 0.60 12.16
C LEU A 62 -15.49 1.93 12.08
N ALA A 63 -15.65 2.66 10.98
CA ALA A 63 -15.06 3.99 10.83
C ALA A 63 -15.62 4.97 11.88
N ALA A 64 -16.93 4.92 12.16
CA ALA A 64 -17.57 5.75 13.18
C ALA A 64 -17.01 5.46 14.58
N VAL A 65 -16.81 4.19 14.94
CA VAL A 65 -16.16 3.81 16.20
C VAL A 65 -14.76 4.40 16.30
N VAL A 66 -13.97 4.32 15.23
CA VAL A 66 -12.60 4.89 15.20
C VAL A 66 -12.64 6.41 15.32
N THR A 67 -13.51 7.11 14.57
CA THR A 67 -13.56 8.58 14.57
C THR A 67 -14.07 9.14 15.90
N VAL A 68 -15.04 8.47 16.54
CA VAL A 68 -15.52 8.85 17.88
C VAL A 68 -14.41 8.63 18.92
N ALA A 69 -13.71 7.49 18.85
CA ALA A 69 -12.64 7.18 19.79
C ALA A 69 -11.39 8.05 19.61
N ARG A 70 -11.09 8.43 18.37
CA ARG A 70 -9.87 9.13 17.94
C ARG A 70 -10.17 10.12 16.81
N PRO A 71 -10.76 11.29 17.11
CA PRO A 71 -11.15 12.26 16.09
C PRO A 71 -10.01 12.76 15.21
N ALA A 72 -8.76 12.71 15.70
CA ALA A 72 -7.56 13.10 14.97
C ALA A 72 -7.37 12.33 13.65
N VAL A 73 -7.97 11.15 13.47
CA VAL A 73 -7.91 10.43 12.18
C VAL A 73 -8.60 11.20 11.05
N LEU A 74 -9.52 12.11 11.36
CA LEU A 74 -10.24 12.93 10.38
C LEU A 74 -9.32 13.94 9.67
N TRP A 75 -8.17 14.30 10.25
CA TRP A 75 -7.17 15.14 9.57
C TRP A 75 -6.65 14.50 8.28
N TYR A 76 -6.69 13.17 8.16
CA TYR A 76 -6.28 12.45 6.96
C TYR A 76 -7.41 12.31 5.93
N ALA A 77 -8.67 12.60 6.29
CA ALA A 77 -9.82 12.40 5.41
C ALA A 77 -9.73 13.21 4.09
N PRO A 78 -9.33 14.50 4.07
CA PRO A 78 -9.18 15.24 2.82
C PRO A 78 -8.16 14.62 1.86
N LEU A 79 -7.02 14.14 2.40
CA LEU A 79 -5.99 13.50 1.60
C LEU A 79 -6.45 12.15 1.03
N TYR A 80 -7.14 11.33 1.84
CA TYR A 80 -7.77 10.10 1.36
C TYR A 80 -8.82 10.37 0.29
N ALA A 81 -9.65 11.40 0.46
CA ALA A 81 -10.66 11.80 -0.52
C ALA A 81 -10.02 12.20 -1.86
N LEU A 82 -8.93 12.98 -1.82
CA LEU A 82 -8.17 13.35 -3.01
C LEU A 82 -7.60 12.13 -3.74
N LEU A 83 -6.93 11.22 -3.02
CA LEU A 83 -6.36 10.00 -3.60
C LEU A 83 -7.45 9.08 -4.17
N LEU A 84 -8.58 8.94 -3.47
CA LEU A 84 -9.73 8.19 -3.95
C LEU A 84 -10.35 8.83 -5.21
N ALA A 85 -10.41 10.15 -5.28
CA ALA A 85 -10.88 10.87 -6.46
C ALA A 85 -9.96 10.67 -7.67
N ILE A 86 -8.63 10.66 -7.46
CA ILE A 86 -7.65 10.30 -8.51
C ILE A 86 -7.94 8.89 -9.01
N ASN A 87 -8.10 7.93 -8.10
CA ASN A 87 -8.40 6.54 -8.47
C ASN A 87 -9.73 6.42 -9.22
N ALA A 88 -10.78 7.12 -8.77
CA ALA A 88 -12.08 7.16 -9.42
C ALA A 88 -12.02 7.78 -10.83
N TRP A 89 -11.22 8.83 -11.01
CA TRP A 89 -11.00 9.45 -12.32
C TRP A 89 -10.33 8.49 -13.30
N TYR A 90 -9.32 7.75 -12.86
CA TYR A 90 -8.68 6.70 -13.68
C TYR A 90 -9.65 5.55 -13.98
N ALA A 91 -10.49 5.15 -13.02
CA ALA A 91 -11.54 4.14 -13.24
C ALA A 91 -12.58 4.62 -14.27
N TRP A 92 -13.02 5.87 -14.18
CA TRP A 92 -13.97 6.48 -15.11
C TRP A 92 -13.43 6.53 -16.54
N ARG A 93 -12.15 6.88 -16.72
CA ARG A 93 -11.47 6.85 -18.01
C ARG A 93 -11.03 5.46 -18.45
N ARG A 94 -11.29 4.41 -17.65
CA ARG A 94 -10.88 3.01 -17.89
C ARG A 94 -9.36 2.81 -18.00
N HIS A 95 -8.59 3.68 -17.36
CA HIS A 95 -7.12 3.67 -17.32
C HIS A 95 -6.58 3.22 -15.94
N GLU A 96 -7.24 2.29 -15.28
CA GLU A 96 -6.87 1.76 -13.94
C GLU A 96 -5.43 1.18 -13.89
N ARG A 97 -4.83 0.91 -15.05
CA ARG A 97 -3.47 0.34 -15.18
C ARG A 97 -2.37 1.40 -15.22
N ALA A 98 -2.72 2.68 -15.16
CA ALA A 98 -1.77 3.77 -15.17
C ALA A 98 -0.87 3.73 -13.92
N LEU A 99 0.41 4.06 -14.09
CA LEU A 99 1.36 4.05 -12.97
C LEU A 99 0.98 5.06 -11.89
N LEU A 100 0.48 6.23 -12.27
CA LEU A 100 0.01 7.23 -11.30
C LEU A 100 -1.18 6.74 -10.47
N ASN A 101 -2.08 5.93 -11.05
CA ASN A 101 -3.18 5.28 -10.32
C ASN A 101 -2.64 4.27 -9.30
N ASP A 102 -1.70 3.43 -9.73
CA ASP A 102 -1.05 2.46 -8.83
C ASP A 102 -0.31 3.17 -7.68
N LEU A 103 0.41 4.26 -7.98
CA LEU A 103 1.13 5.06 -6.97
C LEU A 103 0.17 5.80 -6.02
N ALA A 104 -0.96 6.33 -6.49
CA ALA A 104 -1.97 6.91 -5.63
C ALA A 104 -2.51 5.87 -4.63
N SER A 105 -2.75 4.63 -5.10
CA SER A 105 -3.15 3.51 -4.25
C SER A 105 -2.04 3.07 -3.27
N VAL A 106 -0.76 3.11 -3.68
CA VAL A 106 0.39 2.88 -2.80
C VAL A 106 0.41 3.89 -1.67
N VAL A 107 0.35 5.19 -1.99
CA VAL A 107 0.35 6.27 -0.99
C VAL A 107 -0.84 6.12 -0.05
N GLN A 108 -2.03 5.90 -0.59
CA GLN A 108 -3.24 5.68 0.21
C GLN A 108 -3.11 4.50 1.17
N SER A 109 -2.45 3.42 0.75
CA SER A 109 -2.17 2.27 1.61
C SER A 109 -1.10 2.57 2.65
N CYS A 110 -0.05 3.32 2.30
CA CYS A 110 1.05 3.63 3.21
C CYS A 110 0.66 4.66 4.28
N LEU A 111 -0.26 5.60 3.96
CA LEU A 111 -0.83 6.54 4.94
C LEU A 111 -1.49 5.84 6.13
N MET A 112 -1.84 4.56 6.00
CA MET A 112 -2.34 3.77 7.12
C MET A 112 -1.36 3.70 8.29
N VAL A 113 -0.05 3.82 8.06
CA VAL A 113 0.96 3.95 9.13
C VAL A 113 0.63 5.14 10.04
N PHE A 114 0.30 6.29 9.46
CA PHE A 114 -0.04 7.49 10.22
C PHE A 114 -1.43 7.40 10.86
N LEU A 115 -2.39 6.73 10.23
CA LEU A 115 -3.69 6.46 10.87
C LEU A 115 -3.51 5.56 12.10
N VAL A 116 -2.63 4.57 12.02
CA VAL A 116 -2.30 3.70 13.16
C VAL A 116 -1.62 4.51 14.28
N ALA A 117 -0.64 5.36 13.95
CA ALA A 117 -0.02 6.24 14.94
C ALA A 117 -1.04 7.19 15.59
N ALA A 118 -1.95 7.78 14.80
CA ALA A 118 -3.01 8.65 15.31
C ALA A 118 -3.97 7.92 16.27
N VAL A 119 -4.32 6.66 16.00
CA VAL A 119 -5.16 5.90 16.94
C VAL A 119 -4.40 5.47 18.20
N ALA A 120 -3.10 5.18 18.07
CA ALA A 120 -2.20 4.88 19.18
C ALA A 120 -1.79 6.13 19.98
N ARG A 121 -2.04 7.34 19.46
CA ARG A 121 -1.58 8.64 20.00
C ARG A 121 -0.05 8.78 20.03
N VAL A 122 0.60 8.23 19.01
CA VAL A 122 2.04 8.33 18.77
C VAL A 122 2.30 9.46 17.78
N ASP A 123 3.42 10.17 17.94
CA ASP A 123 3.77 11.28 17.05
C ASP A 123 4.08 10.78 15.63
N VAL A 124 3.76 11.59 14.62
CA VAL A 124 4.02 11.26 13.22
C VAL A 124 5.50 11.08 12.92
N ALA A 125 6.38 11.76 13.63
CA ALA A 125 7.83 11.67 13.49
C ALA A 125 8.35 10.27 13.85
N GLU A 126 7.76 9.63 14.86
CA GLU A 126 8.17 8.29 15.34
C GLU A 126 7.92 7.20 14.28
N VAL A 127 6.88 7.37 13.45
CA VAL A 127 6.52 6.40 12.40
C VAL A 127 6.86 6.88 10.98
N ALA A 128 7.48 8.05 10.82
CA ALA A 128 7.81 8.61 9.51
C ALA A 128 8.75 7.68 8.71
N GLY A 129 9.75 7.09 9.39
CA GLY A 129 10.64 6.10 8.77
C GLY A 129 9.90 4.86 8.28
N VAL A 130 8.91 4.39 9.03
CA VAL A 130 8.05 3.23 8.67
C VAL A 130 7.22 3.53 7.43
N PHE A 131 6.62 4.73 7.37
CA PHE A 131 5.90 5.21 6.19
C PHE A 131 6.80 5.26 4.96
N VAL A 132 7.99 5.84 5.08
CA VAL A 132 8.97 5.94 3.98
C VAL A 132 9.37 4.54 3.50
N ALA A 133 9.74 3.64 4.42
CA ALA A 133 10.11 2.26 4.07
C ALA A 133 9.00 1.53 3.30
N CYS A 134 7.75 1.62 3.79
CA CYS A 134 6.59 1.06 3.10
C CYS A 134 6.37 1.69 1.72
N ALA A 135 6.41 3.03 1.63
CA ALA A 135 6.17 3.76 0.39
C ALA A 135 7.20 3.41 -0.69
N VAL A 136 8.49 3.40 -0.33
CA VAL A 136 9.57 3.04 -1.26
C VAL A 136 9.47 1.58 -1.68
N TYR A 137 9.20 0.66 -0.74
CA TYR A 137 9.00 -0.76 -1.07
C TYR A 137 7.84 -0.96 -2.05
N PHE A 138 6.68 -0.38 -1.77
CA PHE A 138 5.46 -0.63 -2.54
C PHE A 138 5.44 0.09 -3.88
N ALA A 139 6.03 1.29 -3.98
CA ALA A 139 6.23 1.97 -5.25
C ALA A 139 7.20 1.19 -6.16
N GLY A 140 8.33 0.71 -5.62
CA GLY A 140 9.27 -0.13 -6.35
C GLY A 140 8.66 -1.44 -6.84
N THR A 141 7.84 -2.06 -5.98
CA THR A 141 7.08 -3.27 -6.31
C THR A 141 6.11 -3.04 -7.46
N ALA A 142 5.42 -1.89 -7.51
CA ALA A 142 4.51 -1.56 -8.63
C ALA A 142 5.27 -1.52 -9.98
N VAL A 143 6.47 -0.91 -10.01
CA VAL A 143 7.33 -0.85 -11.21
C VAL A 143 7.89 -2.24 -11.56
N TYR A 144 8.34 -2.99 -10.56
CA TYR A 144 8.87 -4.35 -10.75
C TYR A 144 7.81 -5.31 -11.31
N VAL A 145 6.61 -5.35 -10.72
CA VAL A 145 5.53 -6.22 -11.17
C VAL A 145 5.10 -5.88 -12.60
N LYS A 146 5.10 -4.60 -12.99
CA LYS A 146 4.88 -4.20 -14.39
C LYS A 146 5.94 -4.80 -15.31
N THR A 147 7.21 -4.72 -14.93
CA THR A 147 8.34 -5.31 -15.66
C THR A 147 8.19 -6.84 -15.81
N MET A 148 7.68 -7.53 -14.79
CA MET A 148 7.51 -8.99 -14.80
C MET A 148 6.31 -9.47 -15.61
N ILE A 149 5.21 -8.72 -15.61
CA ILE A 149 3.92 -9.20 -16.16
C ILE A 149 3.54 -8.48 -17.45
N ARG A 150 3.30 -7.16 -17.39
CA ARG A 150 2.66 -6.42 -18.48
C ARG A 150 3.65 -5.89 -19.51
N GLU A 151 4.82 -5.47 -19.05
CA GLU A 151 5.89 -4.85 -19.84
C GLU A 151 7.06 -5.82 -20.02
N ARG A 152 6.76 -7.12 -19.98
CA ARG A 152 7.73 -8.20 -20.07
C ARG A 152 8.56 -8.09 -21.34
N GLY A 153 9.88 -8.19 -21.19
CA GLY A 153 10.84 -8.12 -22.30
C GLY A 153 11.23 -6.70 -22.71
N ARG A 154 10.53 -5.65 -22.24
CA ARG A 154 10.92 -4.27 -22.56
C ARG A 154 12.12 -3.83 -21.74
N ARG A 155 13.24 -3.58 -22.44
CA ARG A 155 14.52 -3.15 -21.84
C ARG A 155 14.37 -1.89 -20.98
N GLY A 156 13.60 -0.90 -21.44
CA GLY A 156 13.38 0.34 -20.70
C GLY A 156 12.77 0.12 -19.31
N TYR A 157 11.77 -0.75 -19.19
CA TYR A 157 11.16 -1.09 -17.90
C TYR A 157 12.12 -1.84 -16.98
N ARG A 158 12.96 -2.72 -17.53
CA ARG A 158 14.00 -3.41 -16.74
C ARG A 158 15.00 -2.42 -16.15
N TYR A 159 15.53 -1.49 -16.94
CA TYR A 159 16.47 -0.48 -16.44
C TYR A 159 15.81 0.49 -15.48
N ALA A 160 14.58 0.94 -15.74
CA ALA A 160 13.84 1.78 -14.82
C ALA A 160 13.59 1.07 -13.47
N SER A 161 13.23 -0.21 -13.50
CA SER A 161 13.05 -1.01 -12.29
C SER A 161 14.37 -1.19 -11.53
N ALA A 162 15.45 -1.60 -12.20
CA ALA A 162 16.76 -1.77 -11.56
C ALA A 162 17.28 -0.45 -10.98
N GLY A 163 17.20 0.65 -11.73
CA GLY A 163 17.60 1.98 -11.29
C GLY A 163 16.80 2.47 -10.08
N TYR A 164 15.48 2.26 -10.07
CA TYR A 164 14.66 2.55 -8.89
C TYR A 164 15.13 1.77 -7.66
N HIS A 165 15.37 0.46 -7.79
CA HIS A 165 15.76 -0.37 -6.65
C HIS A 165 17.18 -0.06 -6.18
N LEU A 166 18.08 0.36 -7.07
CA LEU A 166 19.41 0.83 -6.69
C LEU A 166 19.33 2.13 -5.89
N ALA A 167 18.54 3.10 -6.35
CA ALA A 167 18.31 4.35 -5.62
C ALA A 167 17.61 4.09 -4.28
N ALA A 168 16.64 3.18 -4.24
CA ALA A 168 15.96 2.76 -3.03
C ALA A 168 16.92 2.11 -2.03
N LEU A 169 17.84 1.24 -2.48
CA LEU A 169 18.89 0.68 -1.64
C LEU A 169 19.78 1.78 -1.05
N ALA A 170 20.27 2.70 -1.88
CA ALA A 170 21.10 3.80 -1.41
C ALA A 170 20.39 4.65 -0.35
N ALA A 171 19.13 5.03 -0.61
CA ALA A 171 18.34 5.83 0.32
C ALA A 171 18.05 5.10 1.64
N MET A 172 17.65 3.83 1.55
CA MET A 172 17.20 3.07 2.72
C MET A 172 18.35 2.53 3.56
N SER A 173 19.57 2.45 3.01
CA SER A 173 20.76 2.07 3.78
C SER A 173 21.07 3.05 4.93
N TRP A 174 20.59 4.30 4.84
CA TRP A 174 20.77 5.30 5.89
C TRP A 174 20.07 4.96 7.20
N TYR A 175 19.05 4.11 7.15
CA TYR A 175 18.32 3.64 8.33
C TYR A 175 19.01 2.45 9.02
N GLY A 176 20.07 1.89 8.44
CA GLY A 176 20.86 0.82 9.05
C GLY A 176 20.86 -0.51 8.28
N PRO A 177 21.56 -1.53 8.81
CA PRO A 177 21.90 -2.75 8.08
C PRO A 177 20.67 -3.60 7.73
N ALA A 178 19.62 -3.62 8.56
CA ALA A 178 18.39 -4.36 8.26
C ALA A 178 17.68 -3.79 7.02
N MET A 179 17.57 -2.46 6.91
CA MET A 179 17.03 -1.80 5.73
C MET A 179 17.94 -1.99 4.50
N ALA A 180 19.26 -1.84 4.66
CA ALA A 180 20.21 -2.08 3.58
C ALA A 180 20.08 -3.51 3.02
N GLY A 181 20.04 -4.52 3.90
CA GLY A 181 19.86 -5.92 3.52
C GLY A 181 18.54 -6.15 2.80
N MET A 182 17.43 -5.64 3.35
CA MET A 182 16.11 -5.77 2.75
C MET A 182 16.06 -5.16 1.35
N PHE A 183 16.49 -3.91 1.18
CA PHE A 183 16.47 -3.25 -0.13
C PHE A 183 17.53 -3.84 -1.10
N GLY A 184 18.60 -4.44 -0.58
CA GLY A 184 19.56 -5.23 -1.35
C GLY A 184 18.89 -6.46 -1.98
N LEU A 185 18.07 -7.19 -1.22
CA LEU A 185 17.26 -8.30 -1.74
C LEU A 185 16.30 -7.82 -2.84
N LEU A 186 15.72 -6.63 -2.70
CA LEU A 186 14.83 -6.06 -3.73
C LEU A 186 15.57 -5.61 -4.99
N LEU A 187 16.84 -5.20 -4.87
CA LEU A 187 17.68 -4.93 -6.03
C LEU A 187 18.04 -6.24 -6.74
N VAL A 188 18.49 -7.25 -5.99
CA VAL A 188 18.83 -8.57 -6.54
C VAL A 188 17.64 -9.17 -7.27
N ARG A 189 16.44 -9.19 -6.67
CA ARG A 189 15.24 -9.72 -7.33
C ARG A 189 14.92 -8.94 -8.62
N ALA A 190 15.08 -7.61 -8.61
CA ALA A 190 14.73 -6.76 -9.73
C ALA A 190 15.73 -6.89 -10.89
N ALA A 191 16.98 -7.24 -10.59
CA ALA A 191 18.01 -7.51 -11.59
C ALA A 191 17.92 -8.93 -12.16
N VAL A 192 17.69 -9.93 -11.30
CA VAL A 192 17.82 -11.35 -11.66
C VAL A 192 16.52 -11.91 -12.25
N LEU A 193 15.36 -11.66 -11.64
CA LEU A 193 14.13 -12.37 -12.01
C LEU A 193 13.54 -11.99 -13.38
N PRO A 194 13.66 -10.75 -13.90
CA PRO A 194 13.11 -10.42 -15.22
C PRO A 194 13.71 -11.26 -16.35
N GLY A 195 12.83 -11.96 -17.08
CA GLY A 195 13.23 -12.85 -18.19
C GLY A 195 13.07 -14.34 -17.89
N HIS A 196 12.93 -14.73 -16.62
CA HIS A 196 12.78 -16.12 -16.19
C HIS A 196 11.37 -16.72 -16.38
N GLY A 197 10.50 -16.06 -17.15
CA GLY A 197 9.17 -16.60 -17.49
C GLY A 197 8.16 -16.75 -16.33
N LEU A 198 8.47 -16.29 -15.11
CA LEU A 198 7.65 -16.49 -13.90
C LEU A 198 6.18 -16.11 -14.10
N THR A 199 5.27 -16.93 -13.56
CA THR A 199 3.83 -16.67 -13.59
C THR A 199 3.44 -15.54 -12.63
N PRO A 200 2.30 -14.84 -12.86
CA PRO A 200 1.79 -13.83 -11.91
C PRO A 200 1.63 -14.35 -10.48
N LYS A 201 1.24 -15.63 -10.31
CA LYS A 201 1.12 -16.29 -9.00
C LYS A 201 2.47 -16.41 -8.30
N GLN A 202 3.51 -16.84 -9.02
CA GLN A 202 4.87 -16.96 -8.47
C GLN A 202 5.43 -15.59 -8.08
N VAL A 203 5.26 -14.58 -8.95
CA VAL A 203 5.66 -13.20 -8.63
C VAL A 203 4.93 -12.74 -7.37
N GLY A 204 3.61 -12.92 -7.28
CA GLY A 204 2.83 -12.56 -6.10
C GLY A 204 3.29 -13.25 -4.81
N LEU A 205 3.67 -14.54 -4.87
CA LEU A 205 4.19 -15.27 -3.71
C LEU A 205 5.55 -14.73 -3.26
N ILE A 206 6.45 -14.42 -4.19
CA ILE A 206 7.75 -13.78 -3.90
C ILE A 206 7.51 -12.43 -3.22
N GLU A 207 6.60 -11.61 -3.75
CA GLU A 207 6.25 -10.32 -3.16
C GLU A 207 5.62 -10.43 -1.78
N LEU A 208 4.86 -11.50 -1.53
CA LEU A 208 4.30 -11.79 -0.20
C LEU A 208 5.40 -12.08 0.82
N VAL A 209 6.33 -12.98 0.48
CA VAL A 209 7.48 -13.33 1.34
C VAL A 209 8.35 -12.10 1.60
N LEU A 210 8.69 -11.33 0.56
CA LEU A 210 9.47 -10.11 0.70
C LEU A 210 8.75 -9.06 1.55
N SER A 211 7.42 -8.99 1.49
CA SER A 211 6.68 -8.07 2.35
C SER A 211 6.67 -8.50 3.82
N ALA A 212 6.81 -9.80 4.11
CA ALA A 212 7.04 -10.29 5.47
C ALA A 212 8.46 -9.94 5.95
N PHE A 213 9.48 -10.09 5.10
CA PHE A 213 10.83 -9.61 5.41
C PHE A 213 10.90 -8.09 5.61
N LEU A 214 10.09 -7.32 4.88
CA LEU A 214 9.96 -5.89 5.13
C LEU A 214 9.50 -5.61 6.56
N LEU A 215 8.46 -6.31 7.04
CA LEU A 215 7.96 -6.13 8.40
C LEU A 215 9.03 -6.47 9.45
N VAL A 216 9.75 -7.57 9.24
CA VAL A 216 10.87 -7.96 10.12
C VAL A 216 11.95 -6.88 10.13
N ALA A 217 12.36 -6.39 8.96
CA ALA A 217 13.36 -5.35 8.86
C ALA A 217 12.89 -4.04 9.53
N ILE A 218 11.62 -3.67 9.37
CA ILE A 218 11.00 -2.50 10.01
C ILE A 218 11.08 -2.62 11.53
N VAL A 219 10.69 -3.77 12.09
CA VAL A 219 10.77 -4.01 13.54
C VAL A 219 12.20 -3.87 14.04
N PHE A 220 13.18 -4.51 13.40
CA PHE A 220 14.59 -4.38 13.79
C PHE A 220 15.18 -2.97 13.67
N THR A 221 14.54 -2.08 12.92
CA THR A 221 15.06 -0.74 12.65
C THR A 221 14.34 0.34 13.46
N PHE A 222 13.05 0.16 13.75
CA PHE A 222 12.18 1.21 14.25
C PHE A 222 11.42 0.86 15.54
N ALA A 223 11.45 -0.39 16.01
CA ALA A 223 10.81 -0.81 17.27
C ALA A 223 11.87 -1.14 18.32
#